data_AF-A0A0B4ERL8-F1
#
_entry.id   AF-A0A0B4ERL8-F1
#
_cell.length_a   1.000
_cell.length_b   1.000
_cell.length_c   1.000
_cell.angle_alpha   90.00
_cell.angle_beta   90.00
_cell.angle_gamma   90.00
#
_symmetry.space_group_name_H-M   'P 1'
#
loop_
_entity.id
_entity.type
_entity.pdbx_description
1 polymer ?
#
loop_
_entity_poly.entity_id
_entity_poly.type
_entity_poly.pdbx_seq_one_letter_code
_entity_poly.pdbx_strand_id
1 'polypeptide(L)'
;MKIYCLPKIKELHISNYDLYICPFDVEFSEKINFVFGTNGLGKTTFLNIMQYAVIGPYIGKVESRNWKEQQKLKRPTFEKYYFRNRMREQSDKAEVRVIFYLGNDKYEVIHSLYEHRLKKVFINNEEISGENINYDTYEKNILGKMTKI
;
A
#
# COMPACT_ATOMS: atom_id res chain seq x y z
N MET A 1 -6.02 -28.70 1.71
CA MET A 1 -4.71 -28.03 1.94
C MET A 1 -4.87 -26.57 1.52
N LYS A 2 -4.65 -25.59 2.41
CA LYS A 2 -4.74 -24.17 2.02
C LYS A 2 -3.46 -23.77 1.26
N ILE A 3 -3.61 -23.45 -0.02
CA ILE A 3 -2.52 -22.91 -0.84
C ILE A 3 -2.42 -21.42 -0.50
N TYR A 4 -1.30 -21.01 0.09
CA TYR A 4 -1.02 -19.59 0.33
C TYR A 4 -0.27 -19.03 -0.87
N CYS A 5 -0.96 -18.20 -1.66
CA CYS A 5 -0.35 -17.51 -2.78
C CYS A 5 0.29 -16.20 -2.29
N LEU A 6 1.55 -15.97 -2.65
CA LEU A 6 2.19 -14.66 -2.46
C LEU A 6 1.84 -13.75 -3.64
N PRO A 7 1.72 -12.43 -3.42
CA PRO A 7 1.53 -11.47 -4.51
C PRO A 7 2.71 -11.52 -5.48
N LYS A 8 2.41 -11.75 -6.76
CA LYS A 8 3.38 -11.64 -7.85
C LYS A 8 3.18 -10.31 -8.55
N ILE A 9 3.98 -9.31 -8.19
CA ILE A 9 3.91 -7.97 -8.79
C ILE A 9 4.37 -8.06 -10.25
N LYS A 10 3.57 -7.52 -11.15
CA LYS A 10 3.85 -7.48 -12.60
C LYS A 10 4.26 -6.08 -13.04
N GLU A 11 3.49 -5.08 -12.62
CA GLU A 11 3.69 -3.68 -12.99
C GLU A 11 3.48 -2.78 -11.78
N LEU A 12 4.26 -1.70 -11.69
CA LEU A 12 4.05 -0.63 -10.73
C LEU A 12 4.31 0.73 -11.39
N HIS A 13 3.37 1.64 -11.22
CA HIS A 13 3.37 2.97 -11.80
C HIS A 13 3.24 3.99 -10.68
N ILE A 14 4.17 4.92 -10.59
CA ILE A 14 4.11 6.04 -9.65
C ILE A 14 3.96 7.33 -10.44
N SER A 15 2.89 8.08 -10.16
CA SER A 15 2.57 9.32 -10.88
C SER A 15 2.49 10.50 -9.91
N ASN A 16 2.91 11.67 -10.39
CA ASN A 16 2.88 12.95 -9.67
C ASN A 16 3.57 12.90 -8.28
N TYR A 17 4.60 12.07 -8.13
CA TYR A 17 5.39 11.96 -6.91
C TYR A 17 6.77 12.57 -7.16
N ASP A 18 6.98 13.80 -6.74
CA ASP A 18 8.13 14.66 -7.11
C ASP A 18 9.52 14.10 -6.75
N LEU A 19 9.61 13.08 -5.88
CA LEU A 19 10.84 12.31 -5.68
C LEU A 19 11.28 11.59 -6.97
N TYR A 20 10.34 11.30 -7.86
CA TYR A 20 10.57 10.74 -9.19
C TYR A 20 10.14 11.79 -10.24
N ILE A 21 11.09 12.26 -11.04
CA ILE A 21 10.93 13.43 -11.95
C ILE A 21 10.01 13.13 -13.15
N CYS A 22 9.51 11.90 -13.28
CA CYS A 22 8.63 11.44 -14.35
C CYS A 22 7.69 10.34 -13.82
N PRO A 23 6.64 9.96 -14.57
CA PRO A 23 5.93 8.71 -14.31
C PRO A 23 6.96 7.59 -14.17
N PHE A 24 7.06 7.02 -12.97
CA PHE A 24 8.02 5.99 -12.67
C PHE A 24 7.33 4.64 -12.86
N ASP A 25 7.51 4.09 -14.05
CA ASP A 25 6.89 2.86 -14.51
C ASP A 25 7.91 1.72 -14.46
N VAL A 26 7.54 0.63 -13.80
CA VAL A 26 8.39 -0.55 -13.63
C VAL A 26 7.60 -1.80 -14.03
N GLU A 27 8.12 -2.52 -15.02
CA GLU A 27 7.75 -3.90 -15.30
C GLU A 27 8.70 -4.84 -14.55
N PHE A 28 8.17 -5.70 -13.70
CA PHE A 28 8.98 -6.63 -12.92
C PHE A 28 9.29 -7.90 -13.72
N SER A 29 10.56 -8.30 -13.67
CA SER A 29 11.00 -9.60 -14.12
C SER A 29 10.45 -10.70 -13.21
N GLU A 30 10.08 -11.85 -13.79
CA GLU A 30 9.66 -13.04 -13.04
C GLU A 30 10.80 -13.71 -12.27
N LYS A 31 12.05 -13.29 -12.53
CA LYS A 31 13.24 -13.84 -11.90
C LYS A 31 13.69 -12.96 -10.73
N ILE A 32 14.73 -12.17 -10.94
CA ILE A 32 15.36 -11.33 -9.92
C ILE A 32 15.31 -9.89 -10.41
N ASN A 33 14.92 -8.99 -9.51
CA ASN A 33 14.88 -7.55 -9.74
C ASN A 33 15.86 -6.88 -8.76
N PHE A 34 16.68 -5.96 -9.24
CA PHE A 34 17.66 -5.24 -8.43
C PHE A 34 17.26 -3.76 -8.31
N VAL A 35 17.21 -3.24 -7.08
CA VAL A 35 17.02 -1.82 -6.79
C VAL A 35 18.33 -1.28 -6.22
N PHE A 36 19.06 -0.49 -6.99
CA PHE A 36 20.38 0.04 -6.61
C PHE A 36 20.48 1.55 -6.89
N GLY A 37 21.46 2.20 -6.27
CA GLY A 37 21.67 3.65 -6.37
C GLY A 37 22.30 4.23 -5.11
N THR A 38 22.74 5.49 -5.15
CA THR A 38 23.34 6.19 -4.00
C THR A 38 22.33 6.47 -2.90
N ASN A 39 22.81 6.82 -1.70
CA ASN A 39 21.96 7.19 -0.57
C ASN A 39 21.16 8.46 -0.88
N GLY A 40 19.92 8.52 -0.40
CA GLY A 40 19.04 9.67 -0.65
C GLY A 40 18.25 9.62 -1.97
N LEU A 41 18.53 8.68 -2.89
CA LEU A 41 17.80 8.55 -4.18
C LEU A 41 16.38 7.97 -4.06
N GLY A 42 15.88 7.70 -2.86
CA GLY A 42 14.51 7.20 -2.69
C GLY A 42 14.34 5.67 -2.75
N LYS A 43 15.40 4.86 -2.76
CA LYS A 43 15.30 3.38 -2.76
C LYS A 43 14.37 2.82 -1.69
N THR A 44 14.51 3.27 -0.44
CA THR A 44 13.64 2.86 0.67
C THR A 44 12.22 3.35 0.47
N THR A 45 12.04 4.56 -0.06
CA THR A 45 10.71 5.10 -0.41
C THR A 45 10.04 4.25 -1.49
N PHE A 46 10.78 3.82 -2.51
CA PHE A 46 10.29 2.92 -3.56
C PHE A 46 9.81 1.59 -2.98
N LEU A 47 10.62 0.93 -2.14
CA LEU A 47 10.23 -0.33 -1.49
C LEU A 47 8.99 -0.16 -0.60
N ASN A 48 8.89 0.97 0.10
CA ASN A 48 7.73 1.27 0.94
C ASN A 48 6.47 1.56 0.12
N ILE A 49 6.61 2.26 -1.02
CA ILE A 49 5.51 2.45 -1.99
C ILE A 49 5.06 1.10 -2.56
N MET A 50 6.00 0.22 -2.92
CA MET A 50 5.70 -1.12 -3.42
C MET A 50 4.94 -1.96 -2.40
N GLN A 51 5.38 -1.96 -1.13
CA GLN A 51 4.64 -2.61 -0.04
C GLN A 51 3.25 -1.99 0.12
N TYR A 52 3.18 -0.66 0.19
CA TYR A 52 1.94 0.07 0.36
C TYR A 52 0.93 -0.20 -0.75
N ALA A 53 1.38 -0.31 -2.00
CA ALA A 53 0.52 -0.57 -3.14
C ALA A 53 -0.13 -1.97 -3.10
N VAL A 54 0.53 -2.95 -2.50
CA VAL A 54 0.05 -4.34 -2.45
C VAL A 54 -0.81 -4.61 -1.22
N ILE A 55 -0.38 -4.15 -0.04
CA ILE A 55 -1.04 -4.47 1.23
C ILE A 55 -1.69 -3.26 1.90
N GLY A 56 -1.65 -2.07 1.32
CA GLY A 56 -2.16 -0.86 1.93
C GLY A 56 -1.25 -0.33 3.06
N PRO A 57 -1.81 0.34 4.08
CA PRO A 57 -1.03 1.12 5.04
C PRO A 57 -0.20 0.28 6.01
N TYR A 58 -0.37 -1.05 6.01
CA TYR A 58 0.15 -1.91 7.06
C TYR A 58 1.66 -2.13 6.95
N ILE A 59 2.33 -2.08 8.10
CA ILE A 59 3.76 -2.33 8.24
C ILE A 59 3.97 -3.40 9.31
N GLY A 60 4.79 -4.41 9.00
CA GLY A 60 5.26 -5.39 9.99
C GLY A 60 4.18 -6.33 10.57
N LYS A 61 4.50 -6.90 11.73
CA LYS A 61 3.68 -7.90 12.42
C LYS A 61 2.63 -7.23 13.30
N VAL A 62 1.52 -7.95 13.55
CA VAL A 62 0.49 -7.52 14.52
C VAL A 62 1.11 -7.36 15.90
N GLU A 63 0.93 -6.21 16.51
CA GLU A 63 1.36 -5.90 17.86
C GLU A 63 0.19 -6.10 18.84
N SER A 64 0.45 -6.64 20.03
CA SER A 64 -0.54 -6.70 21.09
C SER A 64 -0.33 -5.55 22.07
N ARG A 65 -1.38 -4.78 22.34
CA ARG A 65 -1.36 -3.72 23.37
C ARG A 65 -2.42 -4.01 24.42
N ASN A 66 -2.01 -4.05 25.69
CA ASN A 66 -2.93 -4.20 26.81
C ASN A 66 -3.57 -2.85 27.13
N TRP A 67 -4.90 -2.79 27.20
CA TRP A 67 -5.65 -1.59 27.59
C TRP A 67 -6.83 -1.97 28.46
N LYS A 68 -6.86 -1.48 29.72
CA LYS A 68 -7.96 -1.70 30.69
C LYS A 68 -8.46 -3.16 30.68
N GLU A 69 -7.55 -4.09 30.97
CA GLU A 69 -7.81 -5.54 31.06
C GLU A 69 -8.14 -6.28 29.74
N GLN A 70 -8.16 -5.57 28.61
CA GLN A 70 -8.36 -6.16 27.27
C GLN A 70 -7.05 -6.16 26.46
N GLN A 71 -6.70 -7.29 25.85
CA GLN A 71 -5.61 -7.37 24.88
C GLN A 71 -6.14 -6.93 23.51
N LYS A 72 -5.74 -5.74 23.04
CA LYS A 72 -6.08 -5.27 21.70
C LYS A 72 -4.95 -5.59 20.74
N LEU A 73 -5.29 -6.32 19.69
CA LEU A 73 -4.42 -6.49 18.54
C LEU A 73 -4.45 -5.20 17.70
N LYS A 74 -3.27 -4.64 17.44
CA LYS A 74 -3.08 -3.49 16.56
C LYS A 74 -2.18 -3.90 15.41
N ARG A 75 -2.60 -3.61 14.18
CA ARG A 75 -1.73 -3.71 13.01
C ARG A 75 -0.96 -2.39 12.92
N PRO A 76 0.38 -2.41 12.90
CA PRO A 76 1.12 -1.18 12.70
C PRO A 76 0.84 -0.67 11.30
N THR A 77 0.75 0.65 11.15
CA THR A 77 0.53 1.31 9.86
C THR A 77 1.56 2.41 9.64
N PHE A 78 1.79 2.76 8.38
CA PHE A 78 2.44 4.01 8.03
C PHE A 78 1.69 5.18 8.68
N GLU A 79 2.44 6.21 9.09
CA GLU A 79 1.82 7.47 9.50
C GLU A 79 1.02 8.07 8.34
N LYS A 80 -0.09 8.76 8.68
CA LYS A 80 -1.07 9.28 7.72
C LYS A 80 -0.45 10.04 6.53
N TYR A 81 0.61 10.81 6.76
CA TYR A 81 1.26 11.62 5.72
C TYR A 81 2.66 11.12 5.39
N TYR A 82 2.96 9.83 5.61
CA TYR A 82 4.29 9.26 5.41
C TYR A 82 4.88 9.56 4.02
N PHE A 83 4.12 9.31 2.94
CA PHE A 83 4.60 9.56 1.57
C PHE A 83 4.55 11.05 1.21
N ARG A 84 3.48 11.76 1.62
CA ARG A 84 3.33 13.21 1.45
C ARG A 84 4.48 14.01 2.05
N ASN A 85 4.92 13.67 3.25
CA ASN A 85 5.99 14.37 3.96
C ASN A 85 7.38 14.12 3.35
N ARG A 86 7.48 13.21 2.38
CA ARG A 86 8.71 12.95 1.61
C ARG A 86 8.75 13.69 0.28
N MET A 87 7.66 14.36 -0.09
CA MET A 87 7.62 15.26 -1.24
C MET A 87 8.19 16.63 -0.84
N ARG A 88 8.95 17.25 -1.74
CA ARG A 88 9.34 18.66 -1.65
C ARG A 88 8.19 19.56 -2.08
N GLU A 89 7.60 19.26 -3.24
CA GLU A 89 6.41 19.89 -3.78
C GLU A 89 5.25 18.88 -3.69
N GLN A 90 4.35 19.11 -2.74
CA GLN A 90 3.27 18.18 -2.48
C GLN A 90 2.22 18.25 -3.59
N SER A 91 1.91 17.11 -4.20
CA SER A 91 0.84 16.97 -5.17
C SER A 91 -0.29 16.11 -4.61
N ASP A 92 -1.52 16.62 -4.63
CA ASP A 92 -2.73 15.85 -4.28
C ASP A 92 -3.08 14.77 -5.33
N LYS A 93 -2.48 14.87 -6.52
CA LYS A 93 -2.55 13.89 -7.61
C LYS A 93 -1.53 12.77 -7.47
N ALA A 94 -0.66 12.81 -6.46
CA ALA A 94 0.33 11.77 -6.24
C ALA A 94 -0.35 10.42 -5.97
N GLU A 95 -0.01 9.40 -6.76
CA GLU A 95 -0.62 8.07 -6.64
C GLU A 95 0.32 6.96 -7.08
N VAL A 96 0.02 5.75 -6.60
CA VAL A 96 0.64 4.52 -7.07
C VAL A 96 -0.45 3.60 -7.59
N ARG A 97 -0.20 3.04 -8.78
CA ARG A 97 -0.97 1.96 -9.38
C ARG A 97 -0.09 0.72 -9.43
N VAL A 98 -0.61 -0.42 -8.98
CA VAL A 98 0.10 -1.70 -9.06
C VAL A 98 -0.78 -2.74 -9.73
N ILE A 99 -0.18 -3.59 -10.57
CA ILE A 99 -0.79 -4.80 -11.08
C ILE A 99 -0.03 -6.00 -10.49
N PHE A 100 -0.75 -6.91 -9.85
CA PHE A 100 -0.18 -8.14 -9.32
C PHE A 100 -1.15 -9.31 -9.41
N TYR A 101 -0.61 -10.52 -9.29
CA TYR A 101 -1.40 -11.75 -9.28
C TYR A 101 -1.39 -12.40 -7.90
N LEU A 102 -2.56 -12.88 -7.47
CA LEU A 102 -2.71 -13.79 -6.33
C LEU A 102 -3.31 -15.09 -6.84
N GLY A 103 -2.48 -16.12 -7.00
CA GLY A 103 -2.90 -17.33 -7.70
C GLY A 103 -3.18 -17.01 -9.17
N ASN A 104 -4.42 -17.20 -9.60
CA ASN A 104 -4.86 -16.92 -10.97
C ASN A 104 -5.57 -15.56 -11.11
N ASP A 105 -5.87 -14.89 -10.01
CA ASP A 105 -6.61 -13.64 -10.01
C ASP A 105 -5.67 -12.46 -10.24
N LYS A 106 -6.04 -11.60 -11.18
CA LYS A 106 -5.36 -10.33 -11.47
C LYS A 106 -5.94 -9.23 -10.60
N TYR A 107 -5.09 -8.55 -9.86
CA TYR A 107 -5.42 -7.37 -9.07
C TYR A 107 -4.81 -6.15 -9.72
N GLU A 108 -5.61 -5.09 -9.86
CA GLU A 108 -5.13 -3.74 -10.15
C GLU A 108 -5.60 -2.83 -9.04
N VAL A 109 -4.64 -2.19 -8.36
CA VAL A 109 -4.90 -1.43 -7.15
C VAL A 109 -4.30 -0.04 -7.29
N ILE A 110 -5.09 0.98 -6.95
CA ILE A 110 -4.68 2.39 -7.02
C ILE A 110 -4.81 3.01 -5.64
N HIS A 111 -3.72 3.53 -5.11
CA HIS A 111 -3.68 4.25 -3.84
C HIS A 111 -3.23 5.69 -4.02
N SER A 112 -3.72 6.57 -3.15
CA SER A 112 -3.17 7.91 -3.03
C SER A 112 -1.83 7.88 -2.27
N LEU A 113 -0.84 8.63 -2.74
CA LEU A 113 0.40 8.90 -2.01
C LEU A 113 0.34 10.23 -1.25
N TYR A 114 -0.70 11.02 -1.49
CA TYR A 114 -0.97 12.26 -0.76
C TYR A 114 -1.90 12.03 0.44
N GLU A 115 -2.96 11.25 0.21
CA GLU A 115 -3.95 10.86 1.22
C GLU A 115 -3.71 9.41 1.67
N HIS A 116 -3.95 9.13 2.94
CA HIS A 116 -3.87 7.78 3.49
C HIS A 116 -5.08 6.93 3.09
N ARG A 117 -5.18 6.55 1.80
CA ARG A 117 -6.44 6.04 1.22
C ARG A 117 -6.27 5.18 -0.04
N LEU A 118 -7.15 4.18 -0.16
CA LEU A 118 -7.40 3.39 -1.37
C LEU A 118 -8.31 4.16 -2.32
N LYS A 119 -7.92 4.32 -3.58
CA LYS A 119 -8.74 4.99 -4.60
C LYS A 119 -9.63 3.98 -5.33
N LYS A 120 -9.03 2.92 -5.88
CA LYS A 120 -9.72 1.92 -6.71
C LYS A 120 -9.08 0.55 -6.57
N VAL A 121 -9.90 -0.48 -6.79
CA VAL A 121 -9.47 -1.87 -6.90
C VAL A 121 -10.23 -2.51 -8.04
N PHE A 122 -9.51 -3.25 -8.88
CA PHE A 122 -10.10 -4.13 -9.87
C PHE A 122 -9.62 -5.57 -9.61
N ILE A 123 -10.53 -6.53 -9.68
CA ILE A 123 -10.21 -7.95 -9.69
C ILE A 123 -10.67 -8.51 -11.03
N ASN A 124 -9.76 -9.15 -11.77
CA ASN A 124 -10.05 -9.72 -13.08
C ASN A 124 -10.72 -8.71 -14.04
N ASN A 125 -10.27 -7.45 -13.95
CA ASN A 125 -10.77 -6.28 -14.70
C ASN A 125 -12.17 -5.77 -14.31
N GLU A 126 -12.77 -6.30 -13.23
CA GLU A 126 -14.01 -5.78 -12.66
C GLU A 126 -13.71 -4.85 -11.48
N GLU A 127 -14.24 -3.62 -11.51
CA GLU A 127 -14.06 -2.65 -10.43
C GLU A 127 -14.88 -3.07 -9.20
N ILE A 128 -14.24 -3.13 -8.03
CA ILE A 128 -14.94 -3.34 -6.77
C ILE A 128 -15.49 -2.00 -6.29
N SER A 129 -16.82 -1.89 -6.25
CA SER A 129 -17.49 -0.75 -5.63
C SER A 129 -17.41 -0.80 -4.10
N GLY A 130 -17.18 0.34 -3.46
CA GLY A 130 -17.20 0.47 -2.01
C GLY A 130 -17.21 1.92 -1.54
N GLU A 131 -17.38 2.11 -0.24
CA GLU A 131 -17.28 3.44 0.36
C GLU A 131 -15.82 3.91 0.36
N ASN A 132 -15.59 5.12 -0.17
CA ASN A 132 -14.26 5.70 -0.23
C ASN A 132 -13.87 6.35 1.12
N ILE A 133 -13.48 5.50 2.07
CA ILE A 133 -13.01 5.91 3.40
C ILE A 133 -11.48 5.89 3.49
N ASN A 134 -10.90 6.74 4.33
CA ASN A 134 -9.46 6.68 4.62
C ASN A 134 -9.14 5.50 5.56
N TYR A 135 -7.88 5.08 5.57
CA TYR A 135 -7.46 3.92 6.37
C TYR A 135 -7.58 4.15 7.88
N ASP A 136 -7.37 5.37 8.38
CA ASP A 136 -7.52 5.68 9.80
C ASP A 136 -8.96 5.40 10.28
N THR A 137 -9.93 5.76 9.44
CA THR A 137 -11.36 5.56 9.66
C THR A 137 -11.71 4.08 9.58
N TYR A 138 -11.17 3.37 8.59
CA TYR A 138 -11.34 1.92 8.46
C TYR A 138 -10.84 1.18 9.71
N GLU A 139 -9.62 1.47 10.16
CA GLU A 139 -9.01 0.85 11.34
C GLU A 139 -9.82 1.13 12.62
N LYS A 140 -10.22 2.40 12.83
CA LYS A 140 -10.91 2.81 14.05
C LYS A 140 -12.36 2.29 14.11
N ASN A 141 -13.10 2.41 13.01
CA ASN A 141 -14.55 2.27 13.02
C ASN A 141 -15.05 0.90 12.55
N ILE A 142 -14.30 0.20 11.69
CA ILE A 142 -14.71 -1.08 11.12
C ILE A 142 -13.94 -2.20 11.81
N LEU A 143 -12.60 -2.19 11.70
CA LEU A 143 -11.77 -3.25 12.28
C LEU A 143 -11.83 -3.22 13.82
N GLY A 144 -11.73 -2.04 14.42
CA GLY A 144 -11.84 -1.86 15.87
C GLY A 144 -13.16 -2.32 16.50
N LYS A 145 -14.25 -2.43 15.71
CA LYS A 145 -15.52 -3.00 16.17
C LYS A 145 -15.58 -4.52 16.00
N MET A 146 -15.01 -5.06 14.92
CA MET A 146 -14.93 -6.51 14.68
C MET A 146 -13.98 -7.24 15.64
N THR A 147 -13.03 -6.54 16.25
CA THR A 147 -12.00 -7.12 17.14
C THR A 147 -12.37 -7.04 18.63
N LYS A 148 -13.58 -6.60 18.98
CA LYS A 148 -14.11 -6.74 20.34
C LYS A 148 -14.66 -8.16 20.49
N ILE A 149 -13.81 -9.07 20.96
CA ILE A 149 -14.21 -10.37 21.52
C ILE A 149 -14.30 -10.19 23.03
#